data_AF-A0A3C0QBF8-F1
#
_entry.id   AF-A0A3C0QBF8-F1
#
_cell.length_a   1.000
_cell.length_b   1.000
_cell.length_c   1.000
_cell.angle_alpha   90.00
_cell.angle_beta   90.00
_cell.angle_gamma   90.00
#
_symmetry.space_group_name_H-M   'P 1'
#
loop_
_entity.id
_entity.type
_entity.pdbx_description
1 polymer ?
#
loop_
_entity_poly.entity_id
_entity_poly.type
_entity_poly.pdbx_seq_one_letter_code
_entity_poly.pdbx_strand_id
1 'polypeptide(L)'
;MLRHYGLFEQLFPMTEQSLGREDNYFQALVSRGMANTDARIEQGKPVTPAFLFAVFLWQPLRERAAQLEAEGQHPAQALQHAGAQIIAEQAGVMATPRRFSLPMREMWMLQLRLEIKGGRRSKR
;
A
#
# COMPACT_ATOMS: atom_id res chain seq x y z
N MET A 1 5.47 -9.02 17.47
CA MET A 1 6.21 -8.21 18.47
C MET A 1 5.85 -6.74 18.40
N LEU A 2 6.11 -5.99 17.32
CA LEU A 2 5.80 -4.54 17.28
C LEU A 2 4.33 -4.19 17.53
N ARG A 3 3.38 -4.88 16.90
CA ARG A 3 1.94 -4.69 17.15
C ARG A 3 1.53 -5.07 18.58
N HIS A 4 2.07 -6.18 19.10
CA HIS A 4 1.79 -6.65 20.47
C HIS A 4 2.19 -5.62 21.53
N TYR A 5 3.27 -4.88 21.31
CA TYR A 5 3.75 -3.82 22.21
C TYR A 5 3.25 -2.42 21.84
N GLY A 6 2.31 -2.27 20.90
CA GLY A 6 1.79 -0.97 20.47
C GLY A 6 2.79 -0.07 19.71
N LEU A 7 3.98 -0.58 19.40
CA LEU A 7 5.02 0.20 18.71
C LEU A 7 4.75 0.36 17.22
N PHE A 8 4.00 -0.55 16.62
CA PHE A 8 3.68 -0.47 15.20
C PHE A 8 2.78 0.74 14.88
N GLU A 9 1.82 1.04 15.75
CA GLU A 9 0.92 2.19 15.62
C GLU A 9 1.68 3.52 15.59
N GLN A 10 2.79 3.62 16.31
CA GLN A 10 3.64 4.82 16.33
C GLN A 10 4.36 5.06 15.00
N LEU A 11 4.51 4.01 14.19
CA LEU A 11 5.16 4.08 12.88
C LEU A 11 4.14 4.17 11.75
N PHE A 12 3.04 3.42 11.85
CA PHE A 12 2.02 3.29 10.81
C PHE A 12 0.60 3.35 11.40
N PRO A 13 0.16 4.51 11.93
CA PRO A 13 -1.12 4.62 12.62
C PRO A 13 -2.30 4.33 11.68
N MET A 14 -2.25 4.82 10.45
CA MET A 14 -3.27 4.53 9.43
C MET A 14 -3.39 3.03 9.15
N THR A 15 -2.25 2.34 9.05
CA THR A 15 -2.22 0.89 8.81
C THR A 15 -2.75 0.12 10.01
N GLU A 16 -2.38 0.50 11.23
CA GLU A 16 -2.90 -0.14 12.44
C GLU A 16 -4.42 0.04 12.55
N GLN A 17 -4.94 1.23 12.24
CA GLN A 17 -6.38 1.48 12.18
C GLN A 17 -7.10 0.56 11.18
N SER A 18 -6.53 0.38 9.97
CA SER A 18 -7.08 -0.55 8.98
C SER A 18 -6.98 -2.02 9.43
N LEU A 19 -5.91 -2.40 10.12
CA LEU A 19 -5.71 -3.77 10.64
C LEU A 19 -6.56 -4.10 11.88
N GLY A 20 -7.08 -3.09 12.58
CA GLY A 20 -8.00 -3.27 13.71
C GLY A 20 -9.44 -3.58 13.29
N ARG A 21 -9.76 -3.50 12.00
CA ARG A 21 -11.07 -3.86 11.43
C ARG A 21 -11.08 -5.33 11.04
N GLU A 22 -12.25 -5.96 10.97
CA GLU A 22 -12.43 -7.35 10.52
C GLU A 22 -12.21 -7.54 9.01
N ASP A 23 -11.10 -7.03 8.47
CA ASP A 23 -10.67 -7.28 7.09
C ASP A 23 -9.50 -8.29 7.08
N ASN A 24 -9.87 -9.57 6.94
CA ASN A 24 -8.92 -10.66 6.83
C ASN A 24 -7.99 -10.54 5.61
N TYR A 25 -8.42 -9.85 4.55
CA TYR A 25 -7.62 -9.72 3.33
C TYR A 25 -6.41 -8.82 3.58
N PHE A 26 -6.61 -7.66 4.22
CA PHE A 26 -5.49 -6.74 4.44
C PHE A 26 -4.46 -7.31 5.41
N GLN A 27 -4.91 -7.96 6.48
CA GLN A 27 -4.02 -8.66 7.40
C GLN A 27 -3.20 -9.75 6.68
N ALA A 28 -3.83 -10.52 5.80
CA ALA A 28 -3.15 -11.53 5.00
C ALA A 28 -2.15 -10.91 4.02
N LEU A 29 -2.50 -9.78 3.38
CA LEU A 29 -1.61 -9.05 2.47
C LEU A 29 -0.34 -8.59 3.18
N VAL A 30 -0.47 -7.94 4.34
CA VAL A 30 0.66 -7.48 5.16
C VAL A 30 1.52 -8.67 5.60
N SER A 31 0.88 -9.72 6.12
CA SER A 31 1.58 -10.92 6.60
C SER A 31 2.36 -11.62 5.47
N ARG A 32 1.76 -11.76 4.28
CA ARG A 32 2.43 -12.34 3.10
C ARG A 32 3.51 -11.43 2.55
N GLY A 33 3.29 -10.12 2.53
CA GLY A 33 4.30 -9.14 2.12
C GLY A 33 5.57 -9.27 2.97
N MET A 34 5.41 -9.35 4.30
CA MET A 34 6.50 -9.56 5.25
C MET A 34 7.20 -10.91 5.04
N ALA A 35 6.44 -12.01 5.02
CA ALA A 35 7.01 -13.34 4.84
C ALA A 35 7.80 -13.48 3.52
N ASN A 36 7.30 -12.86 2.44
CA ASN A 36 7.99 -12.84 1.16
C ASN A 36 9.28 -12.00 1.21
N THR A 37 9.27 -10.89 1.95
CA THR A 37 10.48 -10.08 2.16
C THR A 37 11.52 -10.86 2.97
N ASP A 38 11.12 -11.54 4.04
CA ASP A 38 12.02 -12.39 4.84
C ASP A 38 12.67 -13.47 3.97
N ALA A 39 11.88 -14.19 3.18
CA ALA A 39 12.39 -15.23 2.28
C ALA A 39 13.36 -14.67 1.23
N ARG A 40 13.15 -13.44 0.74
CA ARG A 40 14.09 -12.80 -0.20
C ARG A 40 15.42 -12.46 0.48
N ILE A 41 15.38 -11.96 1.71
CA ILE A 41 16.59 -11.64 2.48
C ILE A 41 17.39 -12.92 2.76
N GLU A 42 16.72 -13.99 3.19
CA GLU A 42 17.36 -15.29 3.42
C GLU A 42 18.04 -15.83 2.14
N GLN A 43 17.43 -15.60 0.98
CA GLN A 43 17.99 -15.98 -0.32
C GLN A 43 19.07 -15.01 -0.86
N GLY A 44 19.45 -13.98 -0.10
CA GLY A 44 20.42 -12.97 -0.55
C GLY A 44 19.92 -12.10 -1.71
N LYS A 45 18.60 -12.05 -1.96
CA LYS A 45 17.99 -11.25 -3.04
C LYS A 45 17.75 -9.82 -2.57
N PRO A 46 17.92 -8.82 -3.46
CA PRO A 46 17.63 -7.44 -3.11
C PRO A 46 16.14 -7.27 -2.79
N VAL A 47 15.87 -6.39 -1.82
CA VAL A 47 14.53 -5.96 -1.41
C VAL A 47 14.42 -4.45 -1.57
N THR A 48 13.25 -3.96 -1.98
CA THR A 48 12.99 -2.54 -2.18
C THR A 48 12.18 -1.99 -1.01
N PRO A 49 12.69 -1.02 -0.22
CA PRO A 49 11.92 -0.44 0.89
C PRO A 49 10.56 0.11 0.46
N ALA A 50 10.50 0.73 -0.73
CA ALA A 50 9.27 1.26 -1.30
C ALA A 50 8.15 0.22 -1.42
N PHE A 51 8.48 -1.06 -1.67
CA PHE A 51 7.48 -2.14 -1.74
C PHE A 51 6.80 -2.36 -0.39
N LEU A 52 7.56 -2.41 0.70
CA LEU A 52 6.98 -2.59 2.04
C LEU A 52 6.06 -1.43 2.41
N PHE A 53 6.48 -0.19 2.16
CA PHE A 53 5.61 0.98 2.36
C PHE A 53 4.34 0.90 1.51
N ALA A 54 4.44 0.48 0.24
CA ALA A 54 3.29 0.33 -0.64
C ALA A 54 2.30 -0.72 -0.11
N VAL A 55 2.80 -1.82 0.48
CA VAL A 55 1.98 -2.88 1.11
C VAL A 55 1.31 -2.36 2.38
N PHE A 56 2.05 -1.74 3.30
CA PHE A 56 1.50 -1.25 4.56
C PHE A 56 0.46 -0.14 4.37
N LEU A 57 0.62 0.70 3.36
CA LEU A 57 -0.29 1.82 3.11
C LEU A 57 -1.40 1.48 2.11
N TRP A 58 -1.47 0.23 1.65
CA TRP A 58 -2.42 -0.17 0.60
C TRP A 58 -3.88 -0.02 1.01
N GLN A 59 -4.25 -0.49 2.19
CA GLN A 59 -5.63 -0.39 2.65
C GLN A 59 -6.04 1.06 2.98
N PRO A 60 -5.24 1.85 3.72
CA PRO A 60 -5.53 3.29 3.90
C PRO A 60 -5.73 4.03 2.57
N LEU A 61 -4.88 3.73 1.57
CA LEU A 61 -5.02 4.28 0.23
C LEU A 61 -6.36 3.91 -0.42
N ARG A 62 -6.73 2.63 -0.40
CA ARG A 62 -7.98 2.15 -1.01
C ARG A 62 -9.20 2.78 -0.37
N GLU A 63 -9.20 2.88 0.95
CA GLU A 63 -10.29 3.50 1.70
C GLU A 63 -10.44 4.97 1.33
N ARG A 64 -9.31 5.71 1.25
CA ARG A 64 -9.34 7.11 0.85
C ARG A 64 -9.72 7.30 -0.62
N ALA A 65 -9.23 6.44 -1.51
CA ALA A 65 -9.60 6.47 -2.92
C ALA A 65 -11.10 6.22 -3.10
N ALA A 66 -11.68 5.22 -2.42
CA ALA A 66 -13.10 4.92 -2.46
C ALA A 66 -13.97 6.09 -1.97
N GLN A 67 -13.53 6.82 -0.94
CA GLN A 67 -14.21 8.04 -0.49
C GLN A 67 -14.20 9.12 -1.59
N LEU A 68 -13.05 9.39 -2.20
CA LEU A 68 -12.93 10.38 -3.27
C LEU A 68 -13.73 10.00 -4.53
N GLU A 69 -13.82 8.70 -4.84
CA GLU A 69 -14.70 8.19 -5.90
C GLU A 69 -16.18 8.41 -5.57
N ALA A 70 -16.59 8.17 -4.33
CA ALA A 70 -17.96 8.46 -3.87
C ALA A 70 -18.28 9.97 -3.90
N GLU A 71 -17.27 10.84 -3.75
CA GLU A 71 -17.36 12.29 -3.95
C GLU A 71 -17.40 12.70 -5.44
N GLY A 72 -17.35 11.74 -6.37
CA GLY A 72 -17.52 11.96 -7.81
C GLY A 72 -16.23 12.04 -8.62
N GLN A 73 -15.06 11.76 -8.02
CA GLN A 73 -13.80 11.74 -8.76
C GLN A 73 -13.67 10.48 -9.61
N HIS A 74 -13.05 10.60 -10.79
CA HIS A 74 -12.73 9.44 -11.61
C HIS A 74 -11.70 8.52 -10.91
N PRO A 75 -11.80 7.18 -10.95
CA PRO A 75 -10.97 6.26 -10.16
C PRO A 75 -9.47 6.51 -10.22
N ALA A 76 -8.94 6.77 -11.42
CA ALA A 76 -7.53 7.10 -11.61
C ALA A 76 -7.09 8.39 -10.89
N GLN A 77 -7.94 9.42 -10.88
CA GLN A 77 -7.67 10.68 -10.19
C GLN A 77 -7.82 10.50 -8.67
N ALA A 78 -8.87 9.79 -8.24
CA ALA A 78 -9.09 9.46 -6.84
C ALA A 78 -7.89 8.72 -6.24
N LEU A 79 -7.35 7.71 -6.91
CA LEU A 79 -6.19 6.98 -6.44
C LEU A 79 -4.92 7.85 -6.38
N GLN A 80 -4.73 8.75 -7.36
CA GLN A 80 -3.60 9.69 -7.35
C GLN A 80 -3.68 10.69 -6.19
N HIS A 81 -4.87 11.24 -5.93
CA HIS A 81 -5.11 12.18 -4.85
C HIS A 81 -5.02 11.50 -3.49
N ALA A 82 -5.64 10.33 -3.33
CA ALA A 82 -5.50 9.50 -2.13
C ALA A 82 -4.03 9.19 -1.86
N GLY A 83 -3.27 8.78 -2.87
CA GLY A 83 -1.84 8.48 -2.72
C GLY A 83 -1.03 9.68 -2.24
N ALA A 84 -1.31 10.88 -2.75
CA ALA A 84 -0.65 12.10 -2.27
C ALA A 84 -1.00 12.41 -0.81
N GLN A 85 -2.27 12.25 -0.41
CA GLN A 85 -2.75 12.49 0.95
C GLN A 85 -2.14 11.50 1.95
N ILE A 86 -2.22 10.19 1.67
CA ILE A 86 -1.66 9.13 2.52
C ILE A 86 -0.15 9.30 2.69
N ILE A 87 0.58 9.65 1.62
CA ILE A 87 2.02 9.88 1.72
C ILE A 87 2.33 11.11 2.60
N ALA A 88 1.56 12.19 2.45
CA ALA A 88 1.75 13.40 3.25
C ALA A 88 1.46 13.13 4.74
N GLU A 89 0.38 12.41 5.04
CA GLU A 89 0.01 12.03 6.40
C GLU A 89 1.06 11.12 7.04
N GLN A 90 1.50 10.08 6.32
CA GLN A 90 2.57 9.20 6.79
C GLN A 90 3.88 9.94 7.02
N ALA A 91 4.21 10.94 6.19
CA ALA A 91 5.40 11.75 6.34
C ALA A 91 5.37 12.64 7.60
N GLY A 92 4.18 12.95 8.13
CA GLY A 92 4.01 13.63 9.41
C GLY A 92 4.30 12.74 10.63
N VAL A 93 4.21 11.42 10.47
CA VAL A 93 4.51 10.42 11.52
C VAL A 93 5.98 10.01 11.48
N MET A 94 6.48 9.65 10.30
CA MET A 94 7.88 9.26 10.10
C MET A 94 8.41 9.81 8.78
N ALA A 95 9.67 10.26 8.79
CA ALA A 95 10.33 10.76 7.60
C ALA A 95 10.33 9.67 6.51
N THR A 96 9.55 9.92 5.45
CA THR A 96 9.47 9.04 4.28
C THR A 96 10.25 9.69 3.13
N PRO A 97 11.45 9.19 2.79
CA PRO A 97 12.25 9.74 1.69
C PRO A 97 11.48 9.73 0.37
N ARG A 98 11.50 10.85 -0.38
CA ARG A 98 10.82 11.00 -1.68
C ARG A 98 11.15 9.90 -2.69
N ARG A 99 12.38 9.35 -2.63
CA ARG A 99 12.83 8.22 -3.46
C ARG A 99 12.02 6.93 -3.27
N PHE A 100 11.31 6.78 -2.15
CA PHE A 100 10.42 5.64 -1.92
C PHE A 100 8.97 5.95 -2.30
N SER A 101 8.53 7.19 -2.08
CA SER A 101 7.18 7.65 -2.40
C SER A 101 6.85 7.54 -3.90
N LEU A 102 7.80 7.83 -4.79
CA LEU A 102 7.55 7.76 -6.23
C LEU A 102 7.27 6.31 -6.71
N PRO A 103 8.15 5.32 -6.43
CA PRO A 103 7.88 3.93 -6.79
C PRO A 103 6.59 3.38 -6.14
N MET A 104 6.25 3.80 -4.91
CA MET A 104 4.99 3.40 -4.28
C MET A 104 3.77 3.83 -5.12
N ARG A 105 3.73 5.11 -5.54
CA ARG A 105 2.64 5.63 -6.36
C ARG A 105 2.54 4.91 -7.69
N GLU A 106 3.67 4.59 -8.31
CA GLU A 106 3.69 3.80 -9.55
C GLU A 106 3.11 2.40 -9.34
N MET A 107 3.51 1.70 -8.27
CA MET A 107 2.96 0.38 -7.91
C MET A 107 1.45 0.42 -7.70
N TRP A 108 0.93 1.45 -7.05
CA TRP A 108 -0.51 1.64 -6.84
C TRP A 108 -1.24 1.92 -8.15
N MET A 109 -0.73 2.82 -8.99
CA MET A 109 -1.33 3.12 -10.30
C MET A 109 -1.34 1.90 -11.23
N LEU A 110 -0.36 1.01 -11.11
CA LEU A 110 -0.36 -0.25 -11.85
C LEU A 110 -1.52 -1.18 -11.43
N GLN A 111 -2.01 -1.10 -10.18
CA GLN A 111 -3.13 -1.93 -9.74
C GLN A 111 -4.40 -1.68 -10.56
N LEU A 112 -4.72 -0.41 -10.85
CA LEU A 112 -5.85 -0.06 -11.72
C LEU A 112 -5.76 -0.70 -13.11
N ARG A 113 -4.54 -0.86 -13.64
CA ARG A 113 -4.33 -1.51 -14.95
C ARG A 113 -4.49 -3.01 -14.87
N LEU A 114 -4.09 -3.63 -13.76
CA LEU A 114 -4.21 -5.07 -13.54
C LEU A 114 -5.66 -5.50 -13.26
N GLU A 115 -6.49 -4.60 -12.75
CA GLU A 115 -7.93 -4.83 -12.55
C GLU A 115 -8.70 -4.90 -13.88
N ILE A 116 -8.18 -4.28 -14.95
CA ILE A 116 -8.72 -4.41 -16.31
C ILE A 116 -8.38 -5.81 -16.84
N LYS A 117 -9.18 -6.80 -16.45
CA LYS A 117 -9.08 -8.18 -16.94
C LYS A 117 -9.37 -8.23 -18.45
N GLY A 118 -8.32 -8.42 -19.25
CA GLY A 118 -8.39 -9.09 -20.56
C GLY A 118 -9.11 -8.35 -21.68
N GLY A 119 -8.41 -7.44 -22.36
CA GLY A 119 -8.94 -6.71 -23.52
C GLY A 119 -8.03 -6.62 -24.74
N ARG A 120 -7.03 -7.49 -24.93
CA ARG A 120 -6.44 -7.75 -26.26
C ARG A 120 -5.56 -9.00 -26.28
N ARG A 121 -6.12 -10.03 -26.93
CA ARG A 121 -5.51 -11.24 -27.49
C ARG A 121 -3.99 -11.21 -27.68
N SER A 122 -3.28 -12.10 -26.99
CA SER A 122 -2.25 -12.89 -27.66
C SER A 122 -2.92 -14.18 -28.13
N LYS A 123 -3.37 -14.18 -29.39
CA LYS A 123 -3.55 -15.42 -30.11
C LYS A 123 -2.15 -15.81 -30.59
N ARG A 124 -1.65 -16.94 -30.10
CA ARG A 124 -0.67 -17.73 -30.85
C ARG A 124 -1.34 -18.28 -32.10
#